data_AF-A0A838MK70-F1
#
_entry.id   AF-A0A838MK70-F1
#
_cell.length_a   1.000
_cell.length_b   1.000
_cell.length_c   1.000
_cell.angle_alpha   90.00
_cell.angle_beta   90.00
_cell.angle_gamma   90.00
#
_symmetry.space_group_name_H-M   'P 1'
#
loop_
_entity.id
_entity.type
_entity.pdbx_description
1 polymer ?
#
loop_
_entity_poly.entity_id
_entity_poly.type
_entity_poly.pdbx_seq_one_letter_code
_entity_poly.pdbx_strand_id
1 'polypeptide(L)'
;MSTLAKAPVTAAGFFTAGLAQADPEIAGWIDKELGRQRDKIELIASENMCSKAVLDAAGSILTNKYAEGYPGKRYYGGCEYVDEIETLAIERAKKLFGA
;
A
#
# COMPACT_ATOMS: atom_id res chain seq x y z
N MET A 1 -34.07 -7.65 -33.54
CA MET A 1 -33.72 -7.10 -32.22
C MET A 1 -32.26 -7.46 -31.94
N SER A 2 -31.36 -6.48 -32.04
CA SER A 2 -29.92 -6.70 -31.84
C SER A 2 -29.61 -6.66 -30.34
N THR A 3 -29.20 -7.78 -29.77
CA THR A 3 -28.66 -7.87 -28.42
C THR A 3 -27.27 -7.27 -28.39
N LEU A 4 -27.16 -6.00 -27.98
CA LEU A 4 -25.86 -5.39 -27.66
C LEU A 4 -25.30 -6.09 -26.42
N ALA A 5 -24.23 -6.87 -26.59
CA ALA A 5 -23.45 -7.41 -25.49
C ALA A 5 -22.94 -6.24 -24.62
N LYS A 6 -23.30 -6.25 -23.33
CA LYS A 6 -22.85 -5.25 -22.37
C LYS A 6 -21.34 -5.39 -22.23
N ALA A 7 -20.58 -4.34 -22.55
CA ALA A 7 -19.14 -4.32 -22.37
C ALA A 7 -18.78 -4.70 -20.92
N PRO A 8 -17.66 -5.41 -20.68
CA PRO A 8 -17.23 -5.73 -19.32
C PRO A 8 -17.08 -4.44 -18.51
N VAL A 9 -17.59 -4.48 -17.27
CA VAL A 9 -17.62 -3.32 -16.36
C VAL A 9 -16.20 -2.89 -15.96
N THR A 10 -15.21 -3.78 -16.12
CA THR A 10 -13.79 -3.51 -15.82
C THR A 10 -12.92 -3.81 -17.03
N ALA A 11 -11.89 -2.99 -17.21
CA ALA A 11 -10.85 -3.23 -18.21
C ALA A 11 -10.09 -4.53 -17.89
N ALA A 12 -9.64 -5.23 -18.93
CA ALA A 12 -8.79 -6.41 -18.77
C ALA A 12 -7.54 -6.06 -17.96
N GLY A 13 -7.22 -6.90 -16.96
CA GLY A 13 -6.04 -6.71 -16.12
C GLY A 13 -6.20 -5.73 -14.96
N PHE A 14 -7.39 -5.14 -14.72
CA PHE A 14 -7.58 -4.16 -13.63
C PHE A 14 -7.04 -4.62 -12.25
N PHE A 15 -7.21 -5.90 -11.90
CA PHE A 15 -6.75 -6.45 -10.62
C PHE A 15 -5.40 -7.16 -10.68
N THR A 16 -4.82 -7.34 -11.87
CA THR A 16 -3.66 -8.25 -12.06
C THR A 16 -2.49 -7.59 -12.77
N ALA A 17 -2.72 -6.52 -13.53
CA ALA A 17 -1.66 -5.77 -14.19
C ALA A 17 -0.86 -5.00 -13.14
N GLY A 18 0.46 -5.21 -13.13
CA GLY A 18 1.37 -4.38 -12.34
C GLY A 18 1.54 -3.00 -12.96
N LEU A 19 2.13 -2.07 -12.20
CA LEU A 19 2.33 -0.68 -12.64
C LEU A 19 3.02 -0.58 -14.00
N ALA A 20 4.11 -1.32 -14.24
CA ALA A 20 4.82 -1.26 -15.53
C ALA A 20 3.98 -1.69 -16.75
N GLN A 21 2.93 -2.50 -16.54
CA GLN A 21 2.00 -2.91 -17.60
C GLN A 21 0.85 -1.91 -17.76
N ALA A 22 0.34 -1.39 -16.65
CA ALA A 22 -0.80 -0.46 -16.64
C ALA A 22 -0.38 0.98 -17.01
N ASP A 23 0.80 1.41 -16.55
CA ASP A 23 1.38 2.74 -16.75
C ASP A 23 2.92 2.65 -16.81
N PRO A 24 3.49 2.30 -17.98
CA PRO A 24 4.93 2.17 -18.16
C PRO A 24 5.68 3.51 -18.01
N GLU A 25 5.01 4.64 -18.22
CA GLU A 25 5.64 5.95 -18.07
C GLU A 25 5.90 6.26 -16.59
N ILE A 26 4.90 6.10 -15.73
CA ILE A 26 5.08 6.27 -14.28
C ILE A 26 6.09 5.26 -13.72
N ALA A 27 6.05 4.00 -14.18
CA ALA A 27 7.06 3.01 -13.79
C ALA A 27 8.49 3.48 -14.12
N GLY A 28 8.70 4.00 -15.35
CA GLY A 28 9.99 4.53 -15.77
C GLY A 28 10.45 5.74 -14.97
N TRP A 29 9.54 6.60 -14.50
CA TRP A 29 9.89 7.72 -13.61
C TRP A 29 10.27 7.27 -12.20
N ILE A 30 9.60 6.25 -11.65
CA ILE A 30 9.96 5.66 -10.36
C ILE A 30 11.37 5.03 -10.42
N ASP A 31 11.69 4.33 -11.50
CA ASP A 31 13.02 3.73 -11.67
C ASP A 31 14.13 4.80 -11.76
N LYS A 32 13.86 5.94 -12.40
CA LYS A 32 14.79 7.08 -12.43
C LYS A 32 14.97 7.70 -11.04
N GLU A 33 13.92 7.81 -10.24
CA GLU A 33 14.04 8.28 -8.85
C GLU A 33 14.83 7.30 -7.97
N LEU A 34 14.65 5.99 -8.17
CA LEU A 34 15.48 4.99 -7.49
C LEU A 34 16.96 5.15 -7.86
N GLY A 35 17.27 5.41 -9.13
CA GLY A 35 18.63 5.76 -9.57
C GLY A 35 19.16 7.00 -8.86
N ARG A 36 18.36 8.08 -8.84
CA ARG A 36 18.70 9.33 -8.14
C ARG A 36 19.04 9.10 -6.67
N GLN A 37 18.24 8.32 -5.94
CA GLN A 37 18.46 8.03 -4.52
C GLN A 37 19.71 7.18 -4.26
N ARG A 38 20.11 6.33 -5.22
CA ARG A 38 21.31 5.48 -5.12
C ARG A 38 22.60 6.25 -5.44
N ASP A 39 22.51 7.18 -6.37
CA ASP A 39 23.70 7.85 -6.93
C ASP A 39 24.02 9.19 -6.25
N LYS A 40 23.21 9.61 -5.27
CA LYS A 40 23.38 10.86 -4.52
C LYS A 40 23.58 10.62 -3.04
N ILE A 41 24.23 11.60 -2.41
CA ILE A 41 24.32 11.71 -0.96
C ILE A 41 23.16 12.60 -0.51
N GLU A 42 22.21 12.02 0.21
CA GLU A 42 21.07 12.75 0.78
C GLU A 42 21.44 13.29 2.17
N LEU A 43 21.43 14.62 2.32
CA LEU A 43 21.83 15.31 3.55
C LEU A 43 20.66 16.01 4.27
N ILE A 44 19.43 15.75 3.83
CA ILE A 44 18.24 16.28 4.47
C ILE A 44 17.98 15.47 5.74
N ALA A 45 18.14 16.10 6.90
CA ALA A 45 18.14 15.42 8.20
C ALA A 45 16.84 14.65 8.54
N SER A 46 15.72 15.02 7.91
CA SER A 46 14.41 14.38 8.12
C SER A 46 14.06 13.32 7.09
N GLU A 47 14.82 13.21 5.99
CA GLU A 47 14.61 12.17 5.00
C GLU A 47 15.28 10.86 5.41
N ASN A 48 14.74 9.75 4.93
CA ASN A 48 15.27 8.42 5.19
C ASN A 48 14.85 7.43 4.10
N MET A 49 15.56 6.30 4.03
CA MET A 49 15.26 5.20 3.10
C MET A 49 14.59 4.07 3.87
N CYS A 50 13.31 3.82 3.60
CA CYS A 50 12.60 2.71 4.21
C CYS A 50 13.05 1.35 3.63
N SER A 51 12.86 0.28 4.40
CA SER A 51 13.18 -1.07 3.93
C SER A 51 12.16 -1.57 2.90
N LYS A 52 12.55 -2.53 2.06
CA LYS A 52 11.65 -3.17 1.09
C LYS A 52 10.40 -3.78 1.78
N ALA A 53 10.58 -4.35 2.98
CA ALA A 53 9.46 -4.90 3.75
C ALA A 53 8.44 -3.84 4.17
N VAL A 54 8.87 -2.60 4.48
CA VAL A 54 7.96 -1.49 4.79
C VAL A 54 7.19 -1.06 3.53
N LEU A 55 7.88 -0.96 2.39
CA LEU A 55 7.24 -0.63 1.11
C LEU A 55 6.18 -1.67 0.70
N ASP A 56 6.48 -2.96 0.89
CA ASP A 56 5.56 -4.05 0.55
C ASP A 56 4.28 -3.98 1.40
N ALA A 57 4.40 -3.67 2.69
CA ALA A 57 3.23 -3.51 3.57
C ALA A 57 2.43 -2.26 3.22
N ALA A 58 3.10 -1.12 2.97
CA ALA A 58 2.45 0.16 2.66
C ALA A 58 1.66 0.13 1.35
N GLY A 59 2.16 -0.60 0.33
CA GLY A 59 1.49 -0.78 -0.96
C GLY A 59 0.53 -1.99 -1.03
N SER A 60 0.18 -2.59 0.11
CA SER A 60 -0.62 -3.81 0.15
C SER A 60 -2.13 -3.58 0.05
N ILE A 61 -2.88 -4.68 -0.01
CA ILE A 61 -4.36 -4.66 -0.05
C ILE A 61 -5.01 -4.03 1.18
N LEU A 62 -4.25 -3.75 2.25
CA LEU A 62 -4.77 -3.10 3.45
C LEU A 62 -5.38 -1.73 3.14
N THR A 63 -4.89 -1.05 2.10
CA THR A 63 -5.45 0.24 1.65
C THR A 63 -6.92 0.19 1.24
N ASN A 64 -7.45 -1.00 0.94
CA ASN A 64 -8.85 -1.16 0.54
C ASN A 64 -9.80 -1.18 1.75
N LYS A 65 -9.27 -1.30 2.97
CA LYS A 65 -10.08 -1.55 4.16
C LYS A 65 -10.35 -0.28 4.95
N TYR A 66 -11.63 0.05 5.09
CA TYR A 66 -12.10 1.06 6.03
C TYR A 66 -12.30 0.42 7.43
N ALA A 67 -11.59 0.90 8.44
CA ALA A 67 -11.54 0.32 9.78
C ALA A 67 -11.63 1.37 10.90
N GLU A 68 -12.60 2.28 10.80
CA GLU A 68 -12.82 3.31 11.82
C GLU A 68 -13.16 2.70 13.19
N GLY A 69 -12.63 3.32 14.25
CA GLY A 69 -12.69 2.83 15.63
C GLY A 69 -11.35 2.23 16.07
N TYR A 70 -11.38 1.43 17.13
CA TYR A 70 -10.21 0.72 17.66
C TYR A 70 -10.38 -0.79 17.50
N PRO A 71 -9.30 -1.59 17.63
CA PRO A 71 -9.41 -3.05 17.64
C PRO A 71 -10.50 -3.55 18.60
N GLY A 72 -11.39 -4.42 18.12
CA GLY A 72 -12.55 -4.93 18.85
C GLY A 72 -13.69 -3.92 19.07
N LYS A 73 -13.54 -2.68 18.60
CA LYS A 73 -14.52 -1.57 18.74
C LYS A 73 -14.63 -0.79 17.43
N ARG A 74 -14.88 -1.50 16.33
CA ARG A 74 -15.00 -0.90 14.98
C ARG A 74 -16.44 -0.47 14.70
N TYR A 75 -16.59 0.59 13.93
CA TYR A 75 -17.89 1.02 13.39
C TYR A 75 -18.34 0.17 12.19
N TYR A 76 -17.40 -0.55 11.57
CA TYR A 76 -17.61 -1.34 10.35
C TYR A 76 -17.15 -2.80 10.55
N GLY A 77 -17.86 -3.74 9.94
CA GLY A 77 -17.52 -5.17 9.98
C GLY A 77 -16.35 -5.56 9.07
N GLY A 78 -15.87 -6.80 9.18
CA GLY A 78 -14.81 -7.37 8.33
C GLY A 78 -13.41 -6.80 8.63
N CYS A 79 -13.14 -6.50 9.90
CA CYS A 79 -11.86 -5.92 10.36
C CYS A 79 -10.99 -6.94 11.11
N GLU A 80 -11.31 -8.24 11.05
CA GLU A 80 -10.70 -9.27 11.90
C GLU A 80 -9.18 -9.26 11.80
N TYR A 81 -8.64 -9.18 10.58
CA TYR A 81 -7.20 -9.17 10.36
C TYR A 81 -6.55 -7.79 10.53
N VAL A 82 -7.29 -6.70 10.31
CA VAL A 82 -6.77 -5.34 10.55
C VAL A 82 -6.62 -5.11 12.06
N ASP A 83 -7.51 -5.66 12.87
CA ASP A 83 -7.42 -5.60 14.33
C ASP A 83 -6.17 -6.31 14.85
N GLU A 84 -5.84 -7.49 14.32
CA GLU A 84 -4.60 -8.21 14.67
C GLU A 84 -3.34 -7.41 14.29
N ILE A 85 -3.34 -6.81 13.09
CA ILE A 85 -2.22 -6.00 12.60
C ILE A 85 -2.05 -4.73 13.45
N GLU A 86 -3.13 -4.01 13.75
CA GLU A 86 -3.08 -2.79 14.55
C GLU A 86 -2.68 -3.10 16.00
N THR A 87 -3.20 -4.18 16.59
CA THR A 87 -2.82 -4.63 17.93
C THR A 87 -1.32 -4.93 18.00
N LEU A 88 -0.81 -5.70 17.04
CA LEU A 88 0.63 -6.01 16.95
C LEU A 88 1.48 -4.75 16.77
N ALA A 89 1.00 -3.77 16.00
CA ALA A 89 1.70 -2.50 15.81
C ALA A 89 1.76 -1.69 17.11
N ILE A 90 0.64 -1.61 17.85
CA ILE A 90 0.57 -0.94 19.16
C ILE A 90 1.53 -1.60 20.14
N GLU A 91 1.52 -2.93 20.25
CA GLU A 91 2.42 -3.68 21.15
C GLU A 91 3.89 -3.43 20.81
N ARG A 92 4.24 -3.44 19.53
CA ARG A 92 5.61 -3.16 19.07
C ARG A 92 6.03 -1.73 19.35
N ALA A 93 5.13 -0.76 19.17
CA ALA A 93 5.41 0.64 19.49
C ALA A 93 5.65 0.82 21.00
N LYS A 94 4.78 0.26 21.84
CA LYS A 94 4.97 0.26 23.30
C LYS A 94 6.30 -0.36 23.71
N LYS A 95 6.61 -1.54 23.18
CA LYS A 95 7.89 -2.21 23.43
C LYS A 95 9.10 -1.39 22.99
N LEU A 96 9.01 -0.74 21.83
CA LEU A 96 10.10 0.07 21.28
C LEU A 96 10.46 1.27 22.17
N PHE A 97 9.45 1.90 22.78
CA PHE A 97 9.62 3.11 23.60
C PHE A 97 9.59 2.83 25.12
N GLY A 98 9.40 1.59 25.55
CA GLY A 98 9.36 1.22 26.96
C GLY A 98 8.10 1.68 27.71
N ALA A 99 6.96 1.72 27.02
CA ALA A 99 5.65 2.15 27.55
C ALA A 99 4.67 0.99 27.81
#